data_AF-A0A165J4S3-F1
#
_entry.id   AF-A0A165J4S3-F1
#
_cell.length_a   1.000
_cell.length_b   1.000
_cell.length_c   1.000
_cell.angle_alpha   90.00
_cell.angle_beta   90.00
_cell.angle_gamma   90.00
#
_symmetry.space_group_name_H-M   'P 1'
#
loop_
_entity.id
_entity.type
_entity.pdbx_description
1 polymer ?
#
loop_
_entity_poly.entity_id
_entity_poly.type
_entity_poly.pdbx_seq_one_letter_code
_entity_poly.pdbx_strand_id
1 'polypeptide(L)'
;MSTMDLAPPRSPTTLPFSSKMWTKRHSRALQLALLLLLAVLLFLRPSLRTFTITLPASPQPLPRIASELNIPDPVQPAELPPPSPPLTSLGEEADASFHISAPESYADQLGEFVRRAFPAHLHPELIQALATPPANPPTPIPKKIWQTHRSEESSPLDTTRTWWETNRDVDGWNRTFLSDEGADQWVREWLGAPQESEIAWVWNTLPRGVLRSDMLRYLVLLLEGGVYSDTDTVCLKPISRWGRFAEVWTVDPQSDAALGEQTELAWEGDRAEEERGDPPRGVIIG
;
A
#
# COMPACT_ATOMS: atom_id res chain seq x y z
N MET A 1 -102.01 45.46 22.42
CA MET A 1 -101.61 45.93 23.76
C MET A 1 -101.66 44.77 24.73
N SER A 2 -100.52 44.14 24.99
CA SER A 2 -100.08 43.65 26.31
C SER A 2 -98.71 43.00 26.11
N THR A 3 -97.68 43.68 26.62
CA THR A 3 -96.27 43.31 26.62
C THR A 3 -96.00 42.38 27.81
N MET A 4 -95.20 41.32 27.62
CA MET A 4 -94.47 40.72 28.75
C MET A 4 -93.07 40.31 28.30
N ASP A 5 -92.11 40.97 28.95
CA ASP A 5 -90.66 40.81 28.88
C ASP A 5 -90.22 39.38 29.21
N LEU A 6 -89.34 38.83 28.36
CA LEU A 6 -88.54 37.65 28.67
C LEU A 6 -87.17 38.10 29.19
N ALA A 7 -86.77 37.49 30.31
CA ALA A 7 -85.58 37.82 31.10
C ALA A 7 -84.25 37.73 30.31
N PRO A 8 -83.22 38.52 30.68
CA PRO A 8 -81.94 38.53 29.97
C PRO A 8 -81.12 37.26 30.23
N PRO A 9 -80.38 36.75 29.24
CA PRO A 9 -79.53 35.57 29.40
C PRO A 9 -78.27 35.86 30.23
N ARG A 10 -77.91 34.86 31.05
CA ARG A 10 -76.79 34.87 32.00
C ARG A 10 -75.43 35.00 31.29
N SER A 11 -74.51 35.76 31.90
CA SER A 11 -73.13 35.96 31.46
C SER A 11 -72.29 34.66 31.52
N PRO A 12 -71.40 34.40 30.55
CA PRO A 12 -70.57 33.20 30.53
C PRO A 12 -69.39 33.29 31.50
N THR A 13 -69.21 32.23 32.27
CA THR A 13 -68.13 31.99 33.24
C THR A 13 -66.77 31.87 32.54
N THR A 14 -65.82 32.75 32.87
CA THR A 14 -64.40 32.64 32.47
C THR A 14 -63.68 31.59 33.32
N LEU A 15 -63.15 30.54 32.69
CA LEU A 15 -62.18 29.61 33.30
C LEU A 15 -60.75 30.15 33.10
N PRO A 16 -59.83 30.02 34.08
CA PRO A 16 -58.46 30.51 33.93
C PRO A 16 -57.63 29.57 33.04
N PHE A 17 -56.89 30.17 32.09
CA PHE A 17 -55.91 29.48 31.24
C PHE A 17 -54.64 29.18 32.05
N SER A 18 -54.39 27.91 32.35
CA SER A 18 -53.19 27.46 33.07
C SER A 18 -52.03 27.21 32.10
N SER A 19 -51.00 28.07 32.13
CA SER A 19 -49.83 28.07 31.24
C SER A 19 -48.72 27.07 31.64
N LYS A 20 -49.03 26.00 32.38
CA LYS A 20 -48.01 25.05 32.87
C LYS A 20 -48.30 23.61 32.48
N MET A 21 -48.30 23.29 31.18
CA MET A 21 -48.13 21.92 30.69
C MET A 21 -47.33 21.89 29.37
N TRP A 22 -46.08 22.33 29.40
CA TRP A 22 -45.11 21.92 28.38
C TRP A 22 -44.06 21.01 29.02
N THR A 23 -44.35 19.71 29.02
CA THR A 23 -43.52 18.69 29.66
C THR A 23 -42.42 18.22 28.71
N LYS A 24 -41.23 17.90 29.27
CA LYS A 24 -40.01 17.38 28.60
C LYS A 24 -40.21 16.29 27.53
N ARG A 25 -41.37 15.63 27.49
CA ARG A 25 -41.74 14.66 26.45
C ARG A 25 -41.91 15.30 25.06
N HIS A 26 -42.34 16.55 24.98
CA HIS A 26 -42.56 17.24 23.70
C HIS A 26 -41.25 17.64 23.01
N SER A 27 -40.19 17.90 23.77
CA SER A 27 -38.87 18.26 23.23
C SER A 27 -38.17 17.06 22.57
N ARG A 28 -38.31 15.85 23.14
CA ARG A 28 -37.75 14.62 22.55
C ARG A 28 -38.49 14.20 21.28
N ALA A 29 -39.82 14.38 21.24
CA ALA A 29 -40.61 14.11 20.05
C ALA A 29 -40.22 15.04 18.88
N LEU A 30 -39.94 16.32 19.17
CA LEU A 30 -39.48 17.28 18.17
C LEU A 30 -38.07 16.94 17.64
N GLN A 31 -37.16 16.51 18.53
CA GLN A 31 -35.80 16.09 18.14
C GLN A 31 -35.81 14.83 17.27
N LEU A 32 -36.66 13.84 17.60
CA LEU A 32 -36.86 12.64 16.78
C LEU A 32 -37.47 12.96 15.41
N ALA A 33 -38.45 13.88 15.35
CA ALA A 33 -39.04 14.32 14.10
C ALA A 33 -38.03 15.04 13.20
N LEU A 34 -37.15 15.87 13.78
CA LEU A 34 -36.09 16.57 13.04
C LEU A 34 -35.02 15.60 12.49
N LEU A 35 -34.63 14.59 13.28
CA LEU A 35 -33.69 13.54 12.83
C LEU A 35 -34.28 12.65 11.74
N LEU A 36 -35.58 12.32 11.83
CA LEU A 36 -36.29 11.60 10.77
C LEU A 36 -36.38 12.44 9.49
N LEU A 37 -36.65 13.74 9.59
CA LEU A 37 -36.67 14.64 8.44
C LEU A 37 -35.28 14.74 7.76
N LEU A 38 -34.21 14.82 8.56
CA LEU A 38 -32.83 14.84 8.06
C LEU A 38 -32.45 13.52 7.39
N ALA A 39 -32.85 12.38 7.96
CA ALA A 39 -32.65 11.07 7.35
C ALA A 39 -33.44 10.95 6.03
N VAL A 40 -34.69 11.40 5.99
CA VAL A 40 -35.48 11.43 4.75
C VAL A 40 -34.80 12.31 3.68
N LEU A 41 -34.22 13.46 4.05
CA LEU A 41 -33.53 14.33 3.08
C LEU A 41 -32.18 13.78 2.60
N LEU A 42 -31.47 13.02 3.44
CA LEU A 42 -30.21 12.36 3.06
C LEU A 42 -30.44 11.07 2.27
N PHE A 43 -31.57 10.37 2.48
CA PHE A 43 -31.89 9.09 1.84
C PHE A 43 -32.96 9.18 0.72
N LEU A 44 -33.67 10.31 0.54
CA LEU A 44 -34.50 10.62 -0.64
C LEU A 44 -33.83 11.65 -1.55
N ARG A 45 -32.53 11.47 -1.85
CA ARG A 45 -32.04 11.92 -3.16
C ARG A 45 -32.25 10.77 -4.15
N PRO A 46 -33.22 10.89 -5.07
CA PRO A 46 -33.42 9.88 -6.10
C PRO A 46 -32.20 9.88 -7.02
N SER A 47 -31.53 8.73 -7.04
CA SER A 47 -30.84 8.20 -8.21
C SER A 47 -31.68 8.51 -9.46
N LEU A 48 -31.17 9.42 -10.30
CA LEU A 48 -31.65 9.59 -11.65
C LEU A 48 -30.56 9.08 -12.59
N ARG A 49 -30.64 7.77 -12.89
CA ARG A 49 -30.75 7.20 -14.24
C ARG A 49 -30.21 5.77 -14.23
N THR A 50 -31.12 4.82 -14.03
CA THR A 50 -31.01 3.47 -14.57
C THR A 50 -30.99 3.54 -16.09
N PHE A 51 -29.90 3.10 -16.71
CA PHE A 51 -29.95 2.53 -18.05
C PHE A 51 -29.82 1.02 -17.91
N THR A 52 -30.93 0.32 -18.12
CA THR A 52 -30.93 -1.10 -18.47
C THR A 52 -30.35 -1.26 -19.86
N ILE A 53 -29.24 -1.99 -19.98
CA ILE A 53 -28.81 -2.56 -21.26
C ILE A 53 -28.93 -4.08 -21.15
N THR A 54 -29.80 -4.62 -21.98
CA THR A 54 -30.00 -6.02 -22.30
C THR A 54 -28.68 -6.63 -22.80
N LEU A 55 -28.25 -7.74 -22.21
CA LEU A 55 -27.14 -8.56 -22.74
C LEU A 55 -27.57 -9.26 -24.03
N PRO A 56 -26.92 -9.02 -25.19
CA PRO A 56 -26.99 -9.94 -26.30
C PRO A 56 -25.93 -11.04 -26.13
N ALA A 57 -26.23 -12.21 -26.68
CA ALA A 57 -25.31 -13.34 -26.73
C ALA A 57 -23.96 -12.97 -27.37
N SER A 58 -22.92 -13.65 -26.92
CA SER A 58 -21.51 -13.55 -27.34
C SER A 58 -21.35 -13.43 -28.87
N PRO A 59 -20.66 -12.37 -29.35
CA PRO A 59 -20.04 -12.36 -30.66
C PRO A 59 -18.54 -12.69 -30.56
N GLN A 60 -18.05 -13.31 -31.64
CA GLN A 60 -16.69 -13.76 -31.96
C GLN A 60 -15.55 -12.77 -31.57
N PRO A 61 -14.31 -13.25 -31.35
CA PRO A 61 -13.19 -12.41 -30.93
C PRO A 61 -12.86 -11.35 -31.98
N LEU A 62 -12.86 -10.07 -31.55
CA LEU A 62 -12.43 -8.94 -32.37
C LEU A 62 -10.89 -8.80 -32.38
N PRO A 63 -10.31 -8.19 -33.43
CA PRO A 63 -8.88 -8.24 -33.73
C PRO A 63 -8.05 -7.38 -32.76
N ARG A 64 -6.79 -7.79 -32.54
CA ARG A 64 -5.80 -7.02 -31.78
C ARG A 64 -5.68 -5.61 -32.35
N ILE A 65 -6.07 -4.61 -31.57
CA ILE A 65 -5.66 -3.22 -31.78
C ILE A 65 -4.55 -2.94 -30.77
N ALA A 66 -3.37 -3.46 -31.08
CA ALA A 66 -2.11 -3.10 -30.44
C ALA A 66 -1.01 -3.19 -31.51
N SER A 67 -1.20 -2.44 -32.59
CA SER A 67 -0.25 -2.31 -33.68
C SER A 67 -0.61 -1.04 -34.44
N GLU A 68 -0.13 0.10 -33.95
CA GLU A 68 0.19 1.31 -34.73
C GLU A 68 0.71 2.40 -33.78
N LEU A 69 1.82 2.12 -33.11
CA LEU A 69 2.78 3.17 -32.77
C LEU A 69 3.91 3.01 -33.78
N ASN A 70 3.96 3.87 -34.78
CA ASN A 70 5.01 3.89 -35.80
C ASN A 70 6.30 4.46 -35.16
N ILE A 71 7.00 3.63 -34.39
CA ILE A 71 8.31 3.93 -33.82
C ILE A 71 9.35 3.46 -34.84
N PRO A 72 10.22 4.33 -35.39
CA PRO A 72 11.26 3.91 -36.32
C PRO A 72 12.25 2.96 -35.65
N ASP A 73 12.66 1.92 -36.36
CA ASP A 73 13.65 0.95 -35.89
C ASP A 73 14.97 1.69 -35.55
N PRO A 74 15.50 1.56 -34.32
CA PRO A 74 16.74 2.21 -33.93
C PRO A 74 17.93 1.60 -34.68
N VAL A 75 18.80 2.48 -35.17
CA VAL A 75 20.07 2.12 -35.81
C VAL A 75 20.97 1.44 -34.77
N GLN A 76 21.38 0.18 -35.04
CA GLN A 76 22.28 -0.58 -34.18
C GLN A 76 23.65 0.11 -34.02
N PRO A 77 24.12 0.37 -32.78
CA PRO A 77 25.52 0.65 -32.51
C PRO A 77 26.35 -0.65 -32.48
N ALA A 78 27.67 -0.52 -32.64
CA ALA A 78 28.62 -1.63 -32.76
C ALA A 78 28.64 -2.56 -31.51
N GLU A 79 28.65 -3.87 -31.78
CA GLU A 79 28.58 -4.98 -30.81
C GLU A 79 29.58 -4.89 -29.65
N LEU A 80 29.05 -4.99 -28.43
CA LEU A 80 29.80 -5.41 -27.25
C LEU A 80 30.00 -6.94 -27.27
N PRO A 81 31.06 -7.46 -26.63
CA PRO A 81 31.30 -8.91 -26.57
C PRO A 81 30.12 -9.64 -25.92
N PRO A 82 29.82 -10.88 -26.36
CA PRO A 82 28.60 -11.58 -25.95
C PRO A 82 28.60 -11.92 -24.45
N PRO A 83 27.47 -11.71 -23.75
CA PRO A 83 27.32 -12.12 -22.36
C PRO A 83 27.32 -13.65 -22.22
N SER A 84 27.73 -14.14 -21.05
CA SER A 84 27.58 -15.55 -20.65
C SER A 84 26.10 -15.95 -20.59
N PRO A 85 25.74 -17.19 -20.95
CA PRO A 85 24.34 -17.62 -21.01
C PRO A 85 23.68 -17.58 -19.63
N PRO A 86 22.46 -17.03 -19.52
CA PRO A 86 21.73 -16.92 -18.26
C PRO A 86 21.30 -18.30 -17.72
N LEU A 87 21.25 -18.41 -16.39
CA LEU A 87 20.96 -19.67 -15.67
C LEU A 87 19.47 -20.05 -15.67
N THR A 88 18.58 -19.11 -15.99
CA THR A 88 17.12 -19.34 -16.03
C THR A 88 16.49 -18.51 -17.15
N SER A 89 15.28 -18.91 -17.60
CA SER A 89 14.48 -18.15 -18.57
C SER A 89 14.05 -16.76 -18.05
N LEU A 90 13.96 -16.60 -16.73
CA LEU A 90 13.77 -15.31 -16.07
C LEU A 90 15.01 -14.42 -16.19
N GLY A 91 16.20 -15.03 -16.18
CA GLY A 91 17.46 -14.36 -16.46
C GLY A 91 17.51 -13.80 -17.89
N GLU A 92 17.01 -14.54 -18.88
CA GLU A 92 16.90 -14.06 -20.27
C GLU A 92 15.96 -12.86 -20.40
N GLU A 93 14.79 -12.90 -19.75
CA GLU A 93 13.83 -11.78 -19.76
C GLU A 93 14.34 -10.56 -18.96
N ALA A 94 15.01 -10.80 -17.83
CA ALA A 94 15.63 -9.75 -17.02
C ALA A 94 16.81 -9.11 -17.76
N ASP A 95 17.73 -9.90 -18.32
CA ASP A 95 18.84 -9.42 -19.14
C ASP A 95 18.31 -8.72 -20.39
N ALA A 96 17.27 -9.24 -21.05
CA ALA A 96 16.62 -8.55 -22.17
C ALA A 96 16.01 -7.22 -21.74
N SER A 97 15.44 -7.13 -20.54
CA SER A 97 14.92 -5.88 -19.97
C SER A 97 16.03 -4.89 -19.61
N PHE A 98 17.18 -5.37 -19.14
CA PHE A 98 18.39 -4.59 -18.91
C PHE A 98 19.09 -4.17 -20.21
N HIS A 99 18.95 -4.96 -21.28
CA HIS A 99 19.47 -4.73 -22.63
C HIS A 99 18.48 -4.02 -23.56
N ILE A 100 17.32 -3.59 -23.06
CA ILE A 100 16.61 -2.44 -23.64
C ILE A 100 17.58 -1.28 -23.45
N SER A 101 18.46 -1.09 -24.43
CA SER A 101 19.38 0.03 -24.52
C SER A 101 18.55 1.27 -24.24
N ALA A 102 18.72 1.86 -23.05
CA ALA A 102 18.08 3.09 -22.65
C ALA A 102 18.35 4.10 -23.78
N PRO A 103 17.39 4.36 -24.69
CA PRO A 103 17.59 5.43 -25.66
C PRO A 103 17.65 6.67 -24.79
N GLU A 104 18.65 7.54 -24.97
CA GLU A 104 18.77 8.83 -24.27
C GLU A 104 17.47 9.27 -23.55
N SER A 105 17.25 8.99 -22.26
CA SER A 105 17.77 7.90 -21.41
C SER A 105 16.60 7.37 -20.55
N TYR A 106 16.61 6.10 -20.13
CA TYR A 106 15.66 5.57 -19.11
C TYR A 106 15.63 6.45 -17.85
N ALA A 107 16.78 7.05 -17.50
CA ALA A 107 16.89 8.03 -16.42
C ALA A 107 16.10 9.32 -16.71
N ASP A 108 16.04 9.81 -17.95
CA ASP A 108 15.21 10.96 -18.32
C ASP A 108 13.72 10.65 -18.21
N GLN A 109 13.30 9.44 -18.63
CA GLN A 109 11.91 8.99 -18.47
C GLN A 109 11.53 8.89 -16.98
N LEU A 110 12.42 8.34 -16.15
CA LEU A 110 12.23 8.31 -14.70
C LEU A 110 12.27 9.72 -14.09
N GLY A 111 13.10 10.61 -14.60
CA GLY A 111 13.15 12.01 -14.19
C GLY A 111 11.85 12.75 -14.47
N GLU A 112 11.27 12.57 -15.66
CA GLU A 112 9.94 13.09 -16.00
C GLU A 112 8.84 12.46 -15.13
N PHE A 113 8.93 11.16 -14.87
CA PHE A 113 8.03 10.49 -13.92
C PHE A 113 8.12 11.13 -12.53
N VAL A 114 9.32 11.36 -12.00
CA VAL A 114 9.51 12.03 -10.70
C VAL A 114 8.87 13.41 -10.69
N ARG A 115 9.14 14.24 -11.72
CA ARG A 115 8.59 15.60 -11.81
C ARG A 115 7.07 15.63 -11.85
N ARG A 116 6.47 14.66 -12.53
CA ARG A 116 5.02 14.53 -12.70
C ARG A 116 4.33 13.94 -11.47
N ALA A 117 4.91 12.88 -10.89
CA ALA A 117 4.20 12.04 -9.93
C ALA A 117 4.48 12.41 -8.46
N PHE A 118 5.68 12.93 -8.15
CA PHE A 118 6.09 13.27 -6.79
C PHE A 118 5.96 14.77 -6.51
N PRO A 119 5.81 15.19 -5.23
CA PRO A 119 5.80 16.60 -4.87
C PRO A 119 7.17 17.27 -5.13
N ALA A 120 7.14 18.56 -5.45
CA ALA A 120 8.31 19.32 -5.91
C ALA A 120 9.52 19.30 -4.95
N HIS A 121 9.28 19.18 -3.63
CA HIS A 121 10.35 19.17 -2.64
C HIS A 121 11.21 17.90 -2.68
N LEU A 122 10.71 16.79 -3.26
CA LEU A 122 11.45 15.54 -3.42
C LEU A 122 12.20 15.44 -4.75
N HIS A 123 11.90 16.30 -5.72
CA HIS A 123 12.50 16.23 -7.06
C HIS A 123 14.03 16.26 -7.05
N PRO A 124 14.71 17.17 -6.32
CA PRO A 124 16.17 17.26 -6.39
C PRO A 124 16.86 15.97 -5.96
N GLU A 125 16.42 15.38 -4.84
CA GLU A 125 17.02 14.16 -4.28
C GLU A 125 16.74 12.94 -5.16
N LEU A 126 15.50 12.76 -5.60
CA LEU A 126 15.11 11.63 -6.45
C LEU A 126 15.78 11.69 -7.83
N ILE A 127 15.83 12.88 -8.47
CA ILE A 127 16.50 13.04 -9.77
C ILE A 127 18.02 12.85 -9.63
N GLN A 128 18.62 13.35 -8.55
CA GLN A 128 20.05 13.12 -8.28
C GLN A 128 20.34 11.62 -8.10
N ALA A 129 19.48 10.88 -7.41
CA ALA A 129 19.63 9.45 -7.21
C ALA A 129 19.60 8.66 -8.53
N LEU A 130 18.83 9.12 -9.53
CA LEU A 130 18.81 8.51 -10.87
C LEU A 130 20.13 8.68 -11.65
N ALA A 131 20.82 9.82 -11.44
CA ALA A 131 22.04 10.15 -12.16
C ALA A 131 23.32 9.68 -11.45
N THR A 132 23.23 9.31 -10.17
CA THR A 132 24.40 9.01 -9.34
C THR A 132 24.60 7.49 -9.27
N PRO A 133 25.73 6.95 -9.75
CA PRO A 133 26.03 5.53 -9.56
C PRO A 133 26.18 5.22 -8.07
N PRO A 134 25.91 3.98 -7.63
CA PRO A 134 26.10 3.59 -6.24
C PRO A 134 27.53 3.91 -5.79
N ALA A 135 27.65 4.49 -4.59
CA ALA A 135 28.93 4.92 -4.04
C ALA A 135 29.89 3.72 -3.86
N ASN A 136 31.20 3.99 -3.96
CA ASN A 136 32.26 3.06 -3.64
C ASN A 136 33.16 3.65 -2.53
N PRO A 137 33.15 3.10 -1.30
CA PRO A 137 32.37 1.95 -0.85
C PRO A 137 30.85 2.25 -0.79
N PRO A 138 29.98 1.22 -0.78
CA PRO A 138 28.54 1.40 -0.68
C PRO A 138 28.14 2.20 0.56
N THR A 139 27.12 3.05 0.43
CA THR A 139 26.52 3.75 1.56
C THR A 139 25.91 2.73 2.53
N PRO A 140 26.17 2.82 3.84
CA PRO A 140 25.53 1.94 4.81
C PRO A 140 24.01 2.06 4.79
N ILE A 141 23.31 0.94 4.90
CA ILE A 141 21.85 0.90 4.99
C ILE A 141 21.42 1.61 6.29
N PRO A 142 20.45 2.55 6.24
CA PRO A 142 19.86 3.15 7.44
C PRO A 142 19.36 2.07 8.41
N LYS A 143 19.68 2.19 9.70
CA LYS A 143 19.36 1.17 10.71
C LYS A 143 17.89 1.25 11.18
N LYS A 144 16.96 1.20 10.24
CA LYS A 144 15.51 1.29 10.44
C LYS A 144 14.83 0.04 9.88
N ILE A 145 13.98 -0.58 10.68
CA ILE A 145 13.18 -1.75 10.30
C ILE A 145 11.72 -1.30 10.22
N TRP A 146 11.13 -1.34 9.03
CA TRP A 146 9.75 -0.97 8.77
C TRP A 146 8.85 -2.20 8.78
N GLN A 147 7.72 -2.09 9.47
CA GLN A 147 6.64 -3.08 9.42
C GLN A 147 5.30 -2.33 9.41
N THR A 148 4.28 -2.94 8.81
CA THR A 148 2.92 -2.37 8.82
C THR A 148 1.89 -3.46 9.03
N HIS A 149 0.82 -3.10 9.74
CA HIS A 149 -0.36 -3.93 9.91
C HIS A 149 -1.53 -3.00 10.21
N ARG A 150 -2.77 -3.50 10.16
CA ARG A 150 -3.97 -2.69 10.43
C ARG A 150 -3.85 -1.89 11.73
N SER A 151 -3.46 -2.54 12.82
CA SER A 151 -3.18 -1.92 14.11
C SER A 151 -2.12 -2.71 14.86
N GLU A 152 -1.51 -2.12 15.89
CA GLU A 152 -0.49 -2.80 16.70
C GLU A 152 -1.13 -3.93 17.54
N GLU A 153 -2.35 -3.75 18.02
CA GLU A 153 -3.08 -4.77 18.79
C GLU A 153 -3.49 -5.99 17.96
N SER A 154 -3.71 -5.79 16.66
CA SER A 154 -4.08 -6.86 15.72
C SER A 154 -2.89 -7.51 15.04
N SER A 155 -1.69 -6.95 15.21
CA SER A 155 -0.46 -7.48 14.64
C SER A 155 -0.06 -8.79 15.32
N PRO A 156 0.51 -9.77 14.60
CA PRO A 156 1.11 -10.94 15.22
C PRO A 156 2.37 -10.52 16.00
N LEU A 157 2.18 -10.22 17.29
CA LEU A 157 3.24 -9.67 18.15
C LEU A 157 4.46 -10.60 18.23
N ASP A 158 4.23 -11.92 18.26
CA ASP A 158 5.30 -12.89 18.41
C ASP A 158 6.27 -12.88 17.22
N THR A 159 5.76 -12.79 15.98
CA THR A 159 6.59 -12.75 14.77
C THR A 159 7.21 -11.37 14.56
N THR A 160 6.44 -10.30 14.73
CA THR A 160 6.93 -8.92 14.57
C THR A 160 8.01 -8.53 15.57
N ARG A 161 7.90 -9.01 16.81
CA ARG A 161 8.87 -8.69 17.87
C ARG A 161 10.27 -9.26 17.55
N THR A 162 10.36 -10.43 16.94
CA THR A 162 11.65 -11.07 16.61
C THR A 162 12.60 -10.15 15.83
N TRP A 163 12.06 -9.36 14.90
CA TRP A 163 12.82 -8.39 14.12
C TRP A 163 13.54 -7.34 14.97
N TRP A 164 12.90 -6.86 16.03
CA TRP A 164 13.53 -5.92 16.96
C TRP A 164 14.51 -6.64 17.88
N GLU A 165 14.13 -7.76 18.48
CA GLU A 165 14.96 -8.44 19.48
C GLU A 165 16.26 -9.00 18.91
N THR A 166 16.21 -9.56 17.70
CA THR A 166 17.38 -10.12 17.02
C THR A 166 18.38 -9.03 16.60
N ASN A 167 17.96 -7.76 16.47
CA ASN A 167 18.78 -6.70 15.88
C ASN A 167 19.17 -5.55 16.83
N ARG A 168 18.39 -5.26 17.88
CA ARG A 168 18.61 -4.07 18.72
C ARG A 168 19.97 -4.08 19.42
N ASP A 169 20.36 -5.21 20.00
CA ASP A 169 21.53 -5.31 20.87
C ASP A 169 22.81 -5.64 20.08
N VAL A 170 22.64 -6.20 18.87
CA VAL A 170 23.76 -6.56 17.98
C VAL A 170 24.26 -5.33 17.23
N ASP A 171 23.35 -4.60 16.59
CA ASP A 171 23.71 -3.52 15.66
C ASP A 171 22.92 -2.23 15.87
N GLY A 172 22.02 -2.14 16.85
CA GLY A 172 21.28 -0.91 17.14
C GLY A 172 20.23 -0.54 16.10
N TRP A 173 19.62 -1.53 15.44
CA TRP A 173 18.49 -1.29 14.52
C TRP A 173 17.25 -0.87 15.28
N ASN A 174 16.49 0.08 14.74
CA ASN A 174 15.23 0.55 15.30
C ASN A 174 13.99 0.11 14.53
N ARG A 175 13.05 -0.51 15.22
CA ARG A 175 11.75 -0.91 14.65
C ARG A 175 10.82 0.30 14.57
N THR A 176 10.25 0.50 13.40
CA THR A 176 9.19 1.47 13.11
C THR A 176 7.97 0.70 12.62
N PHE A 177 6.86 0.85 13.32
CA PHE A 177 5.60 0.19 12.98
C PHE A 177 4.58 1.23 12.54
N LEU A 178 3.90 0.96 11.43
CA LEU A 178 2.84 1.81 10.90
C LEU A 178 1.51 1.07 10.93
N SER A 179 0.53 1.60 11.68
CA SER A 179 -0.87 1.19 11.54
C SER A 179 -1.44 1.65 10.19
N ASP A 180 -2.68 1.26 9.84
CA ASP A 180 -3.35 1.82 8.66
C ASP A 180 -3.42 3.35 8.73
N GLU A 181 -3.79 3.91 9.89
CA GLU A 181 -3.84 5.36 10.12
C GLU A 181 -2.44 6.00 10.12
N GLY A 182 -1.45 5.30 10.68
CA GLY A 182 -0.06 5.74 10.71
C GLY A 182 0.56 5.80 9.32
N ALA A 183 0.28 4.80 8.47
CA ALA A 183 0.71 4.78 7.08
C ALA A 183 0.03 5.91 6.28
N ASP A 184 -1.27 6.12 6.48
CA ASP A 184 -2.02 7.24 5.91
C ASP A 184 -1.45 8.60 6.32
N GLN A 185 -1.05 8.75 7.59
CA GLN A 185 -0.40 9.97 8.07
C GLN A 185 0.98 10.15 7.45
N TRP A 186 1.81 9.10 7.46
CA TRP A 186 3.16 9.13 6.91
C TRP A 186 3.15 9.52 5.43
N VAL A 187 2.24 8.95 4.64
CA VAL A 187 2.07 9.31 3.22
C VAL A 187 1.68 10.77 3.05
N ARG A 188 0.76 11.30 3.88
CA ARG A 188 0.40 12.73 3.83
C ARG A 188 1.56 13.65 4.18
N GLU A 189 2.39 13.26 5.15
CA GLU A 189 3.55 14.05 5.58
C GLU A 189 4.62 14.12 4.49
N TRP A 190 4.90 13.02 3.81
CA TRP A 190 5.89 12.97 2.73
C TRP A 190 5.37 13.46 1.39
N LEU A 191 4.14 13.11 1.02
CA LEU A 191 3.63 13.27 -0.33
C LEU A 191 2.54 14.35 -0.47
N GLY A 192 2.08 14.90 0.64
CA GLY A 192 1.06 15.95 0.67
C GLY A 192 -0.35 15.42 0.38
N ALA A 193 -1.24 16.33 -0.02
CA ALA A 193 -2.61 15.97 -0.40
C ALA A 193 -2.67 15.32 -1.79
N PRO A 194 -3.72 14.53 -2.12
CA PRO A 194 -3.90 13.92 -3.45
C PRO A 194 -3.84 14.88 -4.64
N GLN A 195 -4.13 16.15 -4.43
CA GLN A 195 -4.08 17.17 -5.49
C GLN A 195 -2.66 17.68 -5.75
N GLU A 196 -1.72 17.38 -4.85
CA GLU A 196 -0.34 17.86 -4.88
C GLU A 196 0.63 16.81 -5.46
N SER A 197 0.22 15.53 -5.48
CA SER A 197 1.05 14.39 -5.91
C SER A 197 0.18 13.28 -6.47
N GLU A 198 0.53 12.78 -7.66
CA GLU A 198 -0.16 11.61 -8.23
C GLU A 198 0.06 10.36 -7.37
N ILE A 199 1.23 10.21 -6.74
CA ILE A 199 1.50 9.09 -5.83
C ILE A 199 0.56 9.16 -4.61
N ALA A 200 0.34 10.35 -4.05
CA ALA A 200 -0.64 10.54 -2.96
C ALA A 200 -2.07 10.24 -3.43
N TRP A 201 -2.41 10.61 -4.67
CA TRP A 201 -3.70 10.27 -5.27
C TRP A 201 -3.90 8.77 -5.44
N VAL A 202 -2.89 8.05 -5.95
CA VAL A 202 -2.91 6.59 -6.10
C VAL A 202 -3.09 5.93 -4.73
N TRP A 203 -2.31 6.32 -3.73
CA TRP A 203 -2.43 5.80 -2.36
C TRP A 203 -3.88 5.85 -1.85
N ASN A 204 -4.53 7.01 -2.04
CA ASN A 204 -5.90 7.23 -1.59
C ASN A 204 -6.95 6.46 -2.39
N THR A 205 -6.67 6.11 -3.65
CA THR A 205 -7.60 5.36 -4.51
C THR A 205 -7.45 3.84 -4.40
N LEU A 206 -6.39 3.34 -3.77
CA LEU A 206 -6.19 1.91 -3.55
C LEU A 206 -7.30 1.32 -2.66
N PRO A 207 -8.07 0.31 -3.14
CA PRO A 207 -9.26 -0.18 -2.46
C PRO A 207 -8.99 -1.22 -1.37
N ARG A 208 -7.78 -1.79 -1.32
CA ARG A 208 -7.42 -2.91 -0.43
C ARG A 208 -6.16 -2.58 0.36
N GLY A 209 -6.16 -2.91 1.65
CA GLY A 209 -5.01 -2.73 2.54
C GLY A 209 -3.75 -3.45 2.06
N VAL A 210 -3.88 -4.63 1.44
CA VAL A 210 -2.73 -5.37 0.87
C VAL A 210 -2.01 -4.54 -0.21
N LEU A 211 -2.77 -3.91 -1.12
CA LEU A 211 -2.19 -3.05 -2.17
C LEU A 211 -1.52 -1.81 -1.57
N ARG A 212 -2.09 -1.27 -0.50
CA ARG A 212 -1.46 -0.16 0.25
C ARG A 212 -0.17 -0.62 0.92
N SER A 213 -0.14 -1.79 1.54
CA SER A 213 1.06 -2.37 2.14
C SER A 213 2.17 -2.55 1.09
N ASP A 214 1.82 -3.09 -0.08
CA ASP A 214 2.76 -3.26 -1.19
C ASP A 214 3.33 -1.94 -1.68
N MET A 215 2.49 -0.93 -1.84
CA MET A 215 2.93 0.41 -2.21
C MET A 215 3.80 1.04 -1.12
N LEU A 216 3.42 0.91 0.15
CA LEU A 216 4.13 1.48 1.29
C LEU A 216 5.56 0.94 1.38
N ARG A 217 5.75 -0.36 1.16
CA ARG A 217 7.08 -1.01 1.16
C ARG A 217 8.06 -0.28 0.26
N TYR A 218 7.64 0.04 -0.97
CA TYR A 218 8.49 0.75 -1.92
C TYR A 218 8.70 2.21 -1.51
N LEU A 219 7.67 2.89 -1.00
CA LEU A 219 7.78 4.31 -0.61
C LEU A 219 8.71 4.52 0.58
N VAL A 220 8.59 3.72 1.64
CA VAL A 220 9.44 3.88 2.84
C VAL A 220 10.89 3.58 2.53
N LEU A 221 11.17 2.58 1.68
CA LEU A 221 12.52 2.25 1.24
C LEU A 221 13.10 3.30 0.30
N LEU A 222 12.27 3.88 -0.58
CA LEU A 222 12.70 4.95 -1.48
C LEU A 222 13.04 6.25 -0.72
N LEU A 223 12.19 6.65 0.21
CA LEU A 223 12.28 7.98 0.87
C LEU A 223 13.13 8.00 2.13
N GLU A 224 13.21 6.87 2.85
CA GLU A 224 13.96 6.79 4.10
C GLU A 224 15.00 5.67 4.14
N GLY A 225 14.91 4.70 3.22
CA GLY A 225 15.75 3.51 3.24
C GLY A 225 15.47 2.61 4.44
N GLY A 226 16.44 1.73 4.72
CA GLY A 226 16.35 0.71 5.75
C GLY A 226 15.92 -0.64 5.21
N VAL A 227 15.26 -1.42 6.07
CA VAL A 227 14.76 -2.76 5.76
C VAL A 227 13.26 -2.78 6.01
N TYR A 228 12.48 -3.34 5.10
CA TYR A 228 11.07 -3.61 5.32
C TYR A 228 10.86 -5.10 5.54
N SER A 229 9.97 -5.47 6.45
CA SER A 229 9.55 -6.86 6.63
C SER A 229 8.05 -6.98 6.88
N ASP A 230 7.43 -7.99 6.28
CA ASP A 230 6.04 -8.32 6.54
C ASP A 230 5.87 -8.80 7.99
N THR A 231 4.70 -8.56 8.58
CA THR A 231 4.48 -8.85 10.00
C THR A 231 4.36 -10.33 10.31
N ASP A 232 4.02 -11.15 9.32
CA ASP A 232 3.90 -12.61 9.43
C ASP A 232 5.25 -13.34 9.26
N THR A 233 6.37 -12.61 9.17
CA THR A 233 7.72 -13.18 9.06
C THR A 233 8.47 -13.15 10.39
N VAL A 234 9.37 -14.12 10.57
CA VAL A 234 10.24 -14.22 11.74
C VAL A 234 11.67 -13.87 11.35
N CYS A 235 12.32 -13.02 12.15
CA CYS A 235 13.72 -12.68 11.99
C CYS A 235 14.59 -13.76 12.65
N LEU A 236 15.09 -14.69 11.86
CA LEU A 236 15.94 -15.79 12.35
C LEU A 236 17.32 -15.29 12.75
N LYS A 237 17.88 -14.32 12.01
CA LYS A 237 19.28 -13.87 12.14
C LYS A 237 19.42 -12.35 12.01
N PRO A 238 20.39 -11.73 12.71
CA PRO A 238 20.63 -10.29 12.62
C PRO A 238 20.95 -9.85 11.19
N ILE A 239 20.44 -8.68 10.78
CA ILE A 239 20.58 -8.12 9.43
C ILE A 239 22.06 -7.97 9.03
N SER A 240 22.96 -7.65 9.97
CA SER A 240 24.41 -7.53 9.70
C SER A 240 25.09 -8.82 9.23
N ARG A 241 24.43 -9.97 9.47
CA ARG A 241 24.90 -11.29 9.02
C ARG A 241 24.35 -11.67 7.66
N TRP A 242 23.35 -10.97 7.14
CA TRP A 242 22.76 -11.30 5.84
C TRP A 242 23.79 -11.12 4.72
N GLY A 243 23.76 -12.03 3.74
CA GLY A 243 24.66 -12.01 2.58
C GLY A 243 26.13 -12.30 2.89
N ARG A 244 26.50 -12.51 4.17
CA ARG A 244 27.84 -12.99 4.52
C ARG A 244 27.87 -14.50 4.37
N PHE A 245 28.91 -15.01 3.70
CA PHE A 245 29.11 -16.46 3.52
C PHE A 245 27.92 -17.17 2.85
N ALA A 246 27.13 -16.44 2.06
CA ALA A 246 26.09 -17.04 1.25
C ALA A 246 26.72 -17.98 0.23
N GLU A 247 26.25 -19.23 0.20
CA GLU A 247 26.63 -20.20 -0.81
C GLU A 247 25.45 -20.36 -1.77
N VAL A 248 25.75 -20.34 -3.07
CA VAL A 248 24.76 -20.66 -4.10
C VAL A 248 24.53 -22.15 -4.05
N TRP A 249 23.30 -22.54 -3.70
CA TRP A 249 22.92 -23.93 -3.69
C TRP A 249 22.34 -24.28 -5.05
N THR A 250 23.08 -25.07 -5.81
CA THR A 250 22.64 -25.56 -7.12
C THR A 250 21.77 -26.79 -6.92
N VAL A 251 20.54 -26.73 -7.43
CA VAL A 251 19.67 -27.90 -7.54
C VAL A 251 20.39 -28.96 -8.36
N ASP A 252 20.44 -30.21 -7.89
CA ASP A 252 20.98 -31.31 -8.69
C ASP A 252 19.90 -31.75 -9.71
N PRO A 253 20.10 -31.48 -11.01
CA PRO A 253 19.12 -31.86 -12.03
C PRO A 253 19.05 -33.38 -12.26
N GLN A 254 19.96 -34.16 -11.70
CA GLN A 254 20.00 -35.63 -11.79
C GLN A 254 19.46 -36.31 -10.54
N SER A 255 19.08 -35.56 -9.51
CA SER A 255 18.53 -36.11 -8.27
C SER A 255 17.08 -36.55 -8.46
N ASP A 256 16.74 -37.72 -7.91
CA ASP A 256 15.38 -38.24 -7.87
C ASP A 256 14.49 -37.48 -6.85
N ALA A 257 15.09 -36.67 -5.97
CA ALA A 257 14.37 -35.89 -4.98
C ALA A 257 13.68 -34.67 -5.60
N ALA A 258 12.44 -34.40 -5.20
CA ALA A 258 11.71 -33.24 -5.70
C ALA A 258 12.42 -31.94 -5.32
N LEU A 259 12.27 -30.88 -6.13
CA LEU A 259 12.87 -29.56 -5.85
C LEU A 259 12.58 -29.06 -4.43
N GLY A 260 11.37 -29.33 -3.90
CA GLY A 260 11.01 -29.00 -2.53
C GLY A 260 11.82 -29.76 -1.47
N GLU A 261 12.11 -31.04 -1.67
CA GLU A 261 12.91 -31.84 -0.72
C GLU A 261 14.38 -31.45 -0.76
N GLN A 262 14.88 -31.21 -1.98
CA GLN A 262 16.20 -30.66 -2.26
C GLN A 262 16.42 -29.29 -1.59
N THR A 263 15.38 -28.45 -1.64
CA THR A 263 15.37 -27.15 -0.95
C THR A 263 15.43 -27.32 0.56
N GLU A 264 14.54 -28.11 1.17
CA GLU A 264 14.47 -28.34 2.63
C GLU A 264 15.79 -28.83 3.23
N LEU A 265 16.55 -29.68 2.51
CA LEU A 265 17.87 -30.14 2.93
C LEU A 265 18.90 -29.01 3.02
N ALA A 266 18.82 -28.01 2.14
CA ALA A 266 19.67 -26.82 2.22
C ALA A 266 19.36 -25.98 3.46
N TRP A 267 18.09 -25.97 3.92
CA TRP A 267 17.67 -25.30 5.15
C TRP A 267 18.09 -26.06 6.43
N GLU A 268 18.15 -27.40 6.40
CA GLU A 268 18.58 -28.20 7.56
C GLU A 268 20.08 -28.06 7.87
N GLY A 269 20.92 -27.85 6.85
CA GLY A 269 22.37 -27.61 7.03
C GLY A 269 22.67 -26.37 7.88
N ASP A 270 21.87 -25.31 7.72
CA ASP A 270 22.01 -24.03 8.44
C ASP A 270 21.72 -24.17 9.95
N ARG A 271 20.83 -25.08 10.35
CA ARG A 271 20.55 -25.38 11.78
C ARG A 271 21.71 -26.09 12.47
N ALA A 272 22.29 -27.09 11.84
CA ALA A 272 23.40 -27.85 12.40
C ALA A 272 24.69 -27.01 12.49
N GLU A 273 24.87 -26.05 11.59
CA GLU A 273 25.97 -25.07 11.61
C GLU A 273 25.80 -24.03 12.73
N GLU A 274 24.57 -23.56 12.96
CA GLU A 274 24.25 -22.66 14.07
C GLU A 274 24.54 -23.30 15.45
N GLU A 275 24.27 -24.60 15.61
CA GLU A 275 24.64 -25.37 16.81
C GLU A 275 26.17 -25.45 17.03
N ARG A 276 26.97 -25.30 15.97
CA ARG A 276 28.45 -25.26 16.04
C ARG A 276 29.00 -23.85 16.19
N GLY A 277 28.16 -22.82 16.09
CA GLY A 277 28.57 -21.41 16.15
C GLY A 277 29.10 -20.87 14.82
N ASP A 278 28.91 -21.60 13.72
CA ASP A 278 29.31 -21.17 12.38
C ASP A 278 28.34 -20.08 11.85
N PRO A 279 28.81 -19.13 11.03
CA PRO A 279 27.94 -18.11 10.46
C PRO A 279 26.96 -18.76 9.47
N PRO A 280 25.69 -18.29 9.44
CA PRO A 280 24.65 -18.84 8.57
C PRO A 280 25.00 -18.75 7.09
N ARG A 281 24.69 -19.79 6.33
CA ARG A 281 24.73 -19.71 4.86
C ARG A 281 23.36 -19.23 4.39
N GLY A 282 23.29 -18.02 3.87
CA GLY A 282 22.13 -17.64 3.06
C GLY A 282 22.08 -18.57 1.84
N VAL A 283 21.04 -19.39 1.72
CA VAL A 283 20.85 -20.28 0.58
C VAL A 283 20.18 -19.50 -0.54
N ILE A 284 20.93 -19.24 -1.62
CA ILE A 284 20.35 -18.77 -2.88
C ILE A 284 20.11 -20.01 -3.73
N ILE A 285 18.84 -20.34 -3.96
CA ILE A 285 18.43 -21.42 -4.85
C ILE A 285 18.41 -20.83 -6.26
N GLY A 286 19.36 -21.27 -7.09
CA GLY A 286 19.52 -20.88 -8.48
C GLY A 286 19.44 -22.09 -9.40
#